data_AF-A0A9D3ZI83-F1
#
_entry.id   AF-A0A9D3ZI83-F1
#
_cell.length_a   1.000
_cell.length_b   1.000
_cell.length_c   1.000
_cell.angle_alpha   90.00
_cell.angle_beta   90.00
_cell.angle_gamma   90.00
#
_symmetry.space_group_name_H-M   'P 1'
#
loop_
_entity.id
_entity.type
_entity.pdbx_description
1 polymer ?
#
loop_
_entity_poly.entity_id
_entity_poly.type
_entity_poly.pdbx_seq_one_letter_code
_entity_poly.pdbx_strand_id
1 'polypeptide(L)'
;MQSIRKSECPKELESADKRSSIHVNLINRKEKYPEPKKHQAAFQGVGRTLGSSSTSATPEETSSTSPLNTAPNPSPGPVVDKSLASTSIQPRLADRTRMVTCFNLHNTVGDIRSFIDASRLKVQQFINCR
;
A
#
# COMPACT_ATOMS: atom_id res chain seq x y z
N MET A 1 24.30 -1.17 37.50
CA MET A 1 25.74 -1.17 37.87
C MET A 1 26.15 -2.24 38.88
N GLN A 2 25.24 -2.88 39.62
CA GLN A 2 25.62 -3.87 40.64
C GLN A 2 26.07 -5.21 40.02
N SER A 3 25.47 -5.66 38.92
CA SER A 3 25.79 -6.95 38.27
C SER A 3 27.21 -7.01 37.71
N ILE A 4 27.68 -5.94 37.05
CA ILE A 4 29.06 -5.86 36.54
C ILE A 4 30.09 -5.96 37.69
N ARG A 5 29.79 -5.37 38.86
CA ARG A 5 30.65 -5.48 40.05
C ARG A 5 30.68 -6.90 40.64
N LYS A 6 29.65 -7.70 40.36
CA LYS A 6 29.50 -9.09 40.82
C LYS A 6 29.91 -10.11 39.74
N SER A 7 30.48 -9.65 38.63
CA SER A 7 30.80 -10.49 37.46
C SER A 7 29.57 -11.22 36.86
N GLU A 8 28.38 -10.66 37.03
CA GLU A 8 27.12 -11.16 36.50
C GLU A 8 26.74 -10.41 35.21
N CYS A 9 26.19 -11.13 34.23
CA CYS A 9 25.74 -10.56 32.95
C CYS A 9 24.55 -9.60 33.18
N PRO A 10 24.64 -8.32 32.76
CA PRO A 10 23.52 -7.39 32.85
C PRO A 10 22.32 -7.84 32.00
N LYS A 11 21.10 -7.58 32.49
CA LYS A 11 19.87 -7.94 31.78
C LYS A 11 19.76 -7.26 30.41
N GLU A 12 20.30 -6.05 30.26
CA GLU A 12 20.32 -5.32 28.99
C GLU A 12 21.26 -5.97 27.95
N LEU A 13 22.21 -6.79 28.41
CA LEU A 13 23.13 -7.55 27.58
C LEU A 13 22.72 -9.04 27.49
N GLU A 14 21.63 -9.47 28.12
CA GLU A 14 21.16 -10.85 27.98
C GLU A 14 20.71 -11.07 26.52
N SER A 15 21.42 -11.94 25.79
CA SER A 15 21.02 -12.33 24.44
C SER A 15 19.72 -13.13 24.51
N ALA A 16 18.85 -12.95 23.51
CA ALA A 16 17.60 -13.71 23.40
C ALA A 16 17.84 -15.23 23.37
N ASP A 17 19.04 -15.66 22.94
CA ASP A 17 19.51 -17.03 23.02
C ASP A 17 20.54 -17.21 24.15
N LYS A 18 20.12 -17.94 25.19
CA LYS A 18 20.91 -18.22 26.41
C LYS A 18 22.15 -19.08 26.16
N ARG A 19 22.30 -19.65 24.95
CA ARG A 19 23.46 -20.46 24.57
C ARG A 19 24.59 -19.65 23.93
N SER A 20 24.34 -18.38 23.61
CA SER A 20 25.35 -17.50 23.03
C SER A 20 26.27 -16.92 24.11
N SER A 21 27.58 -17.06 23.93
CA SER A 21 28.58 -16.45 24.82
C SER A 21 28.74 -14.97 24.48
N ILE A 22 28.68 -14.11 25.49
CA ILE A 22 28.74 -12.65 25.34
C ILE A 22 30.04 -12.15 25.95
N HIS A 23 30.93 -11.66 25.10
CA HIS A 23 32.21 -11.11 25.54
C HIS A 23 32.05 -9.63 25.90
N VAL A 24 32.40 -9.26 27.13
CA VAL A 24 32.32 -7.88 27.61
C VAL A 24 33.72 -7.31 27.77
N ASN A 25 34.01 -6.23 27.05
CA ASN A 25 35.25 -5.48 27.20
C ASN A 25 34.99 -4.18 27.95
N LEU A 26 35.61 -4.02 29.12
CA LEU A 26 35.47 -2.81 29.94
C LEU A 26 36.65 -1.87 29.70
N ILE A 27 36.36 -0.68 29.15
CA ILE A 27 37.35 0.34 28.87
C ILE A 27 37.08 1.56 29.76
N ASN A 28 38.08 2.00 30.52
CA ASN A 28 37.99 3.20 31.33
C ASN A 28 38.31 4.44 30.48
N ARG A 29 37.29 5.23 30.14
CA ARG A 29 37.44 6.51 29.43
C ARG A 29 37.40 7.66 30.43
N LYS A 30 38.42 8.53 30.42
CA LYS A 30 38.53 9.70 31.31
C LYS A 30 37.84 10.96 30.77
N GLU A 31 37.36 10.93 29.53
CA GLU A 31 36.68 12.04 28.88
C GLU A 31 35.23 12.16 29.33
N LYS A 32 34.68 13.38 29.27
CA LYS A 32 33.26 13.62 29.57
C LYS A 32 32.41 12.91 28.51
N TYR A 33 31.52 12.02 28.96
CA TYR A 33 30.63 11.27 28.07
C TYR A 33 29.70 12.23 27.29
N PRO A 34 29.76 12.27 25.95
CA PRO A 34 28.81 13.04 25.16
C PRO A 34 27.45 12.32 25.20
N GLU A 35 26.40 13.02 25.65
CA GLU A 35 25.05 12.44 25.67
C GLU A 35 24.63 12.06 24.24
N PRO A 36 24.26 10.79 23.99
CA PRO A 36 23.74 10.38 22.69
C PRO A 36 22.54 11.24 22.33
N LYS A 37 22.52 11.77 21.09
CA LYS A 37 21.37 12.52 20.60
C LYS A 37 20.14 11.62 20.66
N LYS A 38 19.17 11.97 21.50
CA LYS A 38 17.90 11.24 21.56
C LYS A 38 17.24 11.35 20.19
N HIS A 39 17.06 10.22 19.52
CA HIS A 39 16.33 10.18 18.27
C HIS A 39 14.90 10.64 18.55
N GLN A 40 14.43 11.62 17.79
CA GLN A 40 13.03 12.02 17.83
C GLN A 40 12.18 10.84 17.35
N ALA A 41 11.08 10.55 18.06
CA ALA A 41 10.15 9.52 17.62
C ALA A 41 9.61 9.90 16.23
N ALA A 42 9.81 9.00 15.25
CA ALA A 42 9.54 9.26 13.84
C ALA A 42 8.06 9.56 13.54
N PHE A 43 7.15 9.12 14.42
CA PHE A 43 5.72 9.38 14.31
C PHE A 43 5.15 9.72 15.69
N GLN A 44 4.67 10.96 15.83
CA GLN A 44 3.92 11.43 16.99
C GLN A 44 2.61 12.02 16.47
N GLY A 45 1.49 11.65 17.07
CA GLY A 45 0.17 12.10 16.66
C GLY A 45 -0.91 11.05 16.92
N VAL A 46 -2.17 11.50 16.93
CA VAL A 46 -3.32 10.60 17.06
C VAL A 46 -3.64 10.02 15.69
N GLY A 47 -3.58 8.69 15.56
CA GLY A 47 -3.98 8.01 14.34
C GLY A 47 -5.48 8.17 14.08
N ARG A 48 -5.86 8.69 12.91
CA ARG A 48 -7.24 8.70 12.43
C ARG A 48 -7.39 7.59 11.39
N THR A 49 -8.29 6.64 11.64
CA THR A 49 -8.59 5.57 10.69
C THR A 49 -9.78 5.96 9.81
N LEU A 50 -9.73 5.63 8.52
CA LEU A 50 -10.80 5.89 7.54
C LEU A 50 -12.02 4.95 7.72
N GLY A 51 -12.14 4.28 8.87
CA GLY A 51 -13.18 3.28 9.15
C GLY A 51 -14.27 3.74 10.11
N SER A 52 -14.21 4.96 10.65
CA SER A 52 -15.30 5.49 11.47
C SER A 52 -16.42 5.98 10.56
N SER A 53 -17.37 5.10 10.25
CA SER A 53 -18.60 5.45 9.56
C SER A 53 -19.44 6.36 10.47
N SER A 54 -19.20 7.67 10.47
CA SER A 54 -20.22 8.63 10.87
C SER A 54 -21.08 8.91 9.66
N THR A 55 -22.07 8.05 9.45
CA THR A 55 -23.21 8.33 8.60
C THR A 55 -23.91 9.57 9.14
N SER A 56 -23.72 10.71 8.49
CA SER A 56 -24.71 11.78 8.48
C SER A 56 -25.01 12.09 7.03
N ALA A 57 -25.91 11.27 6.47
CA ALA A 57 -26.53 11.55 5.19
C ALA A 57 -27.50 12.73 5.38
N THR A 58 -27.16 13.87 4.81
CA THR A 58 -28.13 14.92 4.46
C THR A 58 -28.56 14.69 3.01
N PRO A 59 -29.84 14.37 2.75
CA PRO A 59 -30.35 14.32 1.39
C PRO A 59 -30.77 15.73 0.97
N GLU A 60 -30.11 16.30 -0.04
CA GLU A 60 -30.71 17.38 -0.82
C GLU A 60 -31.30 16.78 -2.09
N GLU A 61 -32.62 16.79 -2.12
CA GLU A 61 -33.43 16.53 -3.30
C GLU A 61 -33.19 17.64 -4.33
N THR A 62 -32.76 17.27 -5.53
CA THR A 62 -33.19 17.99 -6.73
C THR A 62 -33.46 16.98 -7.83
N SER A 63 -34.74 16.79 -8.03
CA SER A 63 -35.38 16.15 -9.18
C SER A 63 -34.80 16.65 -10.51
N SER A 64 -34.35 15.72 -11.34
CA SER A 64 -34.61 15.76 -12.78
C SER A 64 -34.73 14.33 -13.30
N THR A 65 -35.98 13.96 -13.60
CA THR A 65 -36.34 12.76 -14.34
C THR A 65 -35.96 12.94 -15.80
N SER A 66 -35.13 12.04 -16.32
CA SER A 66 -35.02 11.78 -17.75
C SER A 66 -34.81 10.27 -17.95
N PRO A 67 -35.72 9.54 -18.62
CA PRO A 67 -35.50 8.15 -18.94
C PRO A 67 -34.72 8.09 -20.25
N LEU A 68 -33.38 8.00 -20.17
CA LEU A 68 -32.59 7.60 -21.33
C LEU A 68 -32.19 6.13 -21.18
N ASN A 69 -33.16 5.27 -21.49
CA ASN A 69 -32.94 3.86 -21.77
C ASN A 69 -32.21 3.73 -23.11
N THR A 70 -30.94 4.13 -23.15
CA THR A 70 -30.03 3.83 -24.26
C THR A 70 -28.88 3.07 -23.64
N ALA A 71 -28.87 1.74 -23.84
CA ALA A 71 -27.75 0.90 -23.48
C ALA A 71 -26.47 1.52 -24.10
N PRO A 72 -25.46 1.91 -23.30
CA PRO A 72 -24.24 2.43 -23.87
C PRO A 72 -23.64 1.33 -24.75
N ASN A 73 -23.48 1.68 -26.03
CA ASN A 73 -22.83 0.85 -27.03
C ASN A 73 -21.57 0.25 -26.40
N PRO A 74 -21.32 -1.06 -26.51
CA PRO A 74 -20.20 -1.67 -25.81
C PRO A 74 -18.93 -0.95 -26.25
N SER A 75 -18.36 -0.12 -25.36
CA SER A 75 -17.07 0.50 -25.67
C SER A 75 -16.13 -0.64 -26.02
N PRO A 76 -15.40 -0.55 -27.13
CA PRO A 76 -14.43 -1.57 -27.49
C PRO A 76 -13.50 -1.74 -26.28
N GLY A 77 -13.15 -2.99 -25.97
CA GLY A 77 -11.98 -3.20 -25.10
C GLY A 77 -10.79 -2.43 -25.66
N PRO A 78 -9.72 -2.22 -24.87
CA PRO A 78 -8.55 -1.48 -25.33
C PRO A 78 -8.11 -2.08 -26.66
N VAL A 79 -8.12 -1.25 -27.70
CA VAL A 79 -7.72 -1.66 -29.03
C VAL A 79 -6.20 -1.80 -29.00
N VAL A 80 -5.74 -3.01 -28.72
CA VAL A 80 -4.32 -3.34 -28.72
C VAL A 80 -3.89 -3.56 -30.16
N ASP A 81 -2.88 -2.81 -30.59
CA ASP A 81 -2.30 -2.96 -31.93
C ASP A 81 -1.13 -3.92 -31.81
N LYS A 82 -1.22 -5.06 -32.48
CA LYS A 82 -0.19 -6.10 -32.43
C LYS A 82 1.11 -5.70 -33.13
N SER A 83 1.07 -4.65 -33.97
CA SER A 83 2.26 -4.13 -34.65
C SER A 83 3.12 -3.23 -33.75
N LEU A 84 2.56 -2.77 -32.63
CA LEU A 84 3.23 -1.88 -31.69
C LEU A 84 3.62 -2.61 -30.41
N ALA A 85 4.60 -2.05 -29.69
CA ALA A 85 4.98 -2.57 -28.39
C ALA A 85 3.81 -2.44 -27.40
N SER A 86 3.51 -3.55 -26.72
CA SER A 86 2.45 -3.65 -25.73
C SER A 86 2.98 -4.15 -24.40
N THR A 87 2.25 -3.84 -23.33
CA THR A 87 2.55 -4.22 -21.96
C THR A 87 1.28 -4.74 -21.29
N SER A 88 1.44 -5.72 -20.40
CA SER A 88 0.35 -6.28 -19.59
C SER A 88 0.32 -5.61 -18.22
N ILE A 89 -0.85 -5.15 -17.82
CA ILE A 89 -1.08 -4.50 -16.53
C ILE A 89 -2.11 -5.32 -15.76
N GLN A 90 -1.89 -5.50 -14.46
CA GLN A 90 -2.83 -6.17 -13.56
C GLN A 90 -3.44 -5.20 -12.53
N PRO A 91 -4.54 -4.49 -12.88
CA PRO A 91 -5.27 -3.71 -11.90
C PRO A 91 -5.89 -4.58 -10.80
N ARG A 92 -5.76 -4.13 -9.56
CA ARG A 92 -6.46 -4.72 -8.42
C ARG A 92 -7.53 -3.75 -7.94
N LEU A 93 -8.78 -4.19 -8.01
CA LEU A 93 -9.95 -3.36 -7.74
C LEU A 93 -10.30 -3.36 -6.24
N ALA A 94 -11.12 -2.39 -5.80
CA ALA A 94 -11.52 -2.24 -4.40
C ALA A 94 -12.34 -3.43 -3.87
N ASP A 95 -13.09 -4.10 -4.76
CA ASP A 95 -13.80 -5.37 -4.53
C ASP A 95 -12.85 -6.59 -4.42
N ARG A 96 -11.52 -6.35 -4.44
CA ARG A 96 -10.43 -7.34 -4.43
C ARG A 96 -10.35 -8.20 -5.69
N THR A 97 -11.16 -7.94 -6.70
CA THR A 97 -11.08 -8.61 -8.00
C THR A 97 -9.79 -8.20 -8.70
N ARG A 98 -9.19 -9.17 -9.37
CA ARG A 98 -8.01 -8.97 -10.21
C ARG A 98 -8.47 -8.91 -11.65
N MET A 99 -8.06 -7.87 -12.36
CA MET A 99 -8.22 -7.76 -13.80
C MET A 99 -6.83 -7.79 -14.43
N VAL A 100 -6.66 -8.48 -15.55
CA VAL A 100 -5.41 -8.47 -16.33
C VAL A 100 -5.76 -8.02 -17.73
N THR A 101 -5.06 -7.01 -18.23
CA THR A 101 -5.36 -6.41 -19.53
C THR A 101 -4.08 -5.87 -20.18
N CYS A 102 -4.01 -6.01 -21.50
CA CYS A 102 -2.87 -5.55 -22.28
C CYS A 102 -3.16 -4.18 -22.88
N PHE A 103 -2.14 -3.33 -22.92
CA PHE A 103 -2.19 -1.98 -23.46
C PHE A 103 -0.94 -1.72 -24.30
N ASN A 104 -1.08 -0.98 -25.41
CA ASN A 104 0.08 -0.42 -26.11
C ASN A 104 0.79 0.62 -25.22
N LEU A 105 2.10 0.82 -25.42
CA LEU A 105 2.91 1.74 -24.59
C LEU A 105 2.51 3.22 -24.64
N HIS A 106 1.72 3.64 -25.63
CA HIS A 106 1.23 5.01 -25.76
C HIS A 106 -0.11 5.27 -25.03
N ASN A 107 -0.73 4.23 -24.46
CA ASN A 107 -1.96 4.40 -23.69
C ASN A 107 -1.69 5.14 -22.38
N THR A 108 -2.64 5.98 -22.00
CA THR A 108 -2.55 6.81 -20.80
C THR A 108 -3.25 6.15 -19.61
N VAL A 109 -3.01 6.70 -18.42
CA VAL A 109 -3.76 6.31 -17.21
C VAL A 109 -5.26 6.61 -17.35
N GLY A 110 -5.64 7.62 -18.14
CA GLY A 110 -7.03 7.93 -18.45
C GLY A 110 -7.73 6.79 -19.21
N ASP A 111 -7.02 6.18 -20.16
CA ASP A 111 -7.54 5.06 -20.95
C ASP A 111 -7.74 3.81 -20.08
N ILE A 112 -6.81 3.56 -19.14
CA ILE A 112 -6.92 2.46 -18.18
C ILE A 112 -8.14 2.66 -17.28
N ARG A 113 -8.37 3.88 -16.76
CA ARG A 113 -9.55 4.19 -15.93
C ARG A 113 -10.84 4.00 -16.72
N SER A 114 -10.90 4.56 -17.93
CA SER A 114 -12.06 4.44 -18.83
C SER A 114 -12.38 2.98 -19.15
N PHE A 115 -11.35 2.14 -19.35
CA PHE A 115 -11.52 0.71 -19.52
C PHE A 115 -12.08 0.02 -18.27
N ILE A 116 -11.58 0.34 -17.07
CA ILE A 116 -12.09 -0.21 -15.81
C ILE A 116 -13.58 0.12 -15.67
N ASP A 117 -13.97 1.36 -15.91
CA ASP A 117 -15.36 1.82 -15.78
C ASP A 117 -16.28 1.10 -16.78
N ALA A 118 -15.85 0.96 -18.02
CA ALA A 118 -16.58 0.23 -19.05
C ALA A 118 -16.68 -1.29 -18.77
N SER A 119 -15.64 -1.87 -18.16
CA SER A 119 -15.61 -3.30 -17.82
C SER A 119 -16.57 -3.66 -16.69
N ARG A 120 -16.86 -2.73 -15.76
CA ARG A 120 -17.80 -2.98 -14.65
C ARG A 120 -19.25 -3.08 -15.13
N LEU A 121 -19.58 -2.47 -16.27
CA LEU A 121 -20.89 -2.58 -16.89
C LEU A 121 -21.10 -3.89 -17.66
N LYS A 122 -20.04 -4.69 -17.86
CA LYS A 122 -20.08 -5.94 -18.64
C LYS A 122 -19.51 -7.11 -17.84
N VAL A 123 -20.28 -8.17 -17.65
CA VAL A 123 -19.75 -9.46 -17.18
C VAL A 123 -18.69 -9.94 -18.19
N GLN A 124 -17.44 -10.09 -17.72
CA GLN A 124 -16.20 -10.05 -18.51
C GLN A 124 -15.93 -11.23 -19.45
N GLN A 125 -15.16 -10.96 -20.52
CA GLN A 125 -14.31 -11.94 -21.21
C GLN A 125 -12.85 -11.45 -21.15
N PHE A 126 -11.97 -12.25 -20.55
CA PHE A 126 -10.55 -11.95 -20.39
C PHE A 126 -9.79 -12.33 -21.67
N ILE A 127 -9.02 -11.39 -22.23
CA ILE A 127 -8.08 -11.69 -23.32
C ILE A 127 -6.69 -11.80 -22.69
N ASN A 128 -6.15 -13.01 -22.65
CA ASN A 128 -4.76 -13.27 -22.32
C ASN A 128 -3.90 -13.06 -23.56
N CYS A 129 -2.85 -12.23 -23.48
CA CYS A 129 -1.78 -12.23 -24.47
C CYS A 129 -0.80 -13.37 -24.15
N ARG A 130 -0.48 -14.16 -25.18
CA ARG A 130 0.64 -15.12 -25.21
C ARG A 130 1.80 -14.48 -25.96
#